data_AF-A0AAI8PPK0-F1
#
_entry.id   AF-A0AAI8PPK0-F1
#
_cell.length_a   1.000
_cell.length_b   1.000
_cell.length_c   1.000
_cell.angle_alpha   90.00
_cell.angle_beta   90.00
_cell.angle_gamma   90.00
#
_symmetry.space_group_name_H-M   'P 1'
#
loop_
_entity.id
_entity.type
_entity.pdbx_description
1 polymer ?
#
loop_
_entity_poly.entity_id
_entity_poly.type
_entity_poly.pdbx_seq_one_letter_code
_entity_poly.pdbx_strand_id
1 'polypeptide(L)'
;MEEIGATIGPASEFLTLTEPGDKVTVVQHFFRADVLDMELNRRSGPELDDPDIGDFSPVRVVVDASALRALELHPPELANYLQEHAENWGT
;
A
#
# COMPACT_ATOMS: atom_id res chain seq x y z
N MET A 1 13.16 -2.29 11.68
CA MET A 1 12.82 -1.66 10.39
C MET A 1 11.89 -2.63 9.71
N GLU A 2 10.68 -2.19 9.41
CA GLU A 2 9.70 -2.99 8.68
C GLU A 2 10.05 -2.97 7.20
N GLU A 3 10.08 -4.14 6.58
CA GLU A 3 10.44 -4.32 5.17
C GLU A 3 9.59 -5.43 4.55
N ILE A 4 9.09 -5.19 3.33
CA ILE A 4 8.28 -6.16 2.59
C ILE A 4 9.12 -7.08 1.68
N GLY A 5 10.45 -7.00 1.77
CA GLY A 5 11.37 -7.86 1.01
C GLY A 5 11.35 -7.63 -0.50
N ALA A 6 10.86 -6.47 -0.95
CA ALA A 6 10.76 -6.12 -2.37
C ALA A 6 11.95 -5.25 -2.81
N THR A 7 12.43 -5.48 -4.03
CA THR A 7 13.22 -4.50 -4.77
C THR A 7 12.27 -3.73 -5.68
N ILE A 8 12.23 -2.41 -5.54
CA ILE A 8 11.36 -1.54 -6.33
C ILE A 8 12.13 -0.71 -7.35
N GLY A 9 11.45 -0.36 -8.43
CA GLY A 9 11.90 0.68 -9.36
C GLY A 9 11.74 2.09 -8.78
N PRO A 10 11.89 3.13 -9.60
CA PRO A 10 11.68 4.51 -9.17
C PRO A 10 10.27 4.73 -8.59
N ALA A 11 10.21 5.29 -7.39
CA ALA A 11 8.95 5.65 -6.75
C ALA A 11 8.43 6.99 -7.29
N SER A 12 7.14 7.06 -7.59
CA SER A 12 6.44 8.30 -7.94
C SER A 12 5.33 8.55 -6.93
N GLU A 13 5.32 9.73 -6.31
CA GLU A 13 4.21 10.16 -5.46
C GLU A 13 2.96 10.37 -6.33
N PHE A 14 1.81 9.91 -5.85
CA PHE A 14 0.53 10.09 -6.56
C PHE A 14 -0.56 10.72 -5.70
N LEU A 15 -0.44 10.67 -4.38
CA LEU A 15 -1.43 11.22 -3.47
C LEU A 15 -0.77 11.67 -2.16
N THR A 16 -1.13 12.87 -1.70
CA THR A 16 -0.82 13.34 -0.36
C THR A 16 -2.14 13.62 0.36
N LEU A 17 -2.33 13.03 1.54
CA LEU A 17 -3.50 13.27 2.38
C LEU A 17 -3.06 13.97 3.67
N THR A 18 -3.82 14.98 4.08
CA THR A 18 -3.63 15.65 5.37
C THR A 18 -4.86 15.40 6.22
N GLU A 19 -4.66 14.72 7.34
CA GLU A 19 -5.69 14.44 8.33
C GLU A 19 -5.42 15.28 9.58
N PRO A 20 -6.22 16.32 9.84
CA PRO A 20 -6.09 17.11 11.06
C PRO A 20 -6.65 16.33 12.25
N GLY A 21 -5.82 16.00 13.22
CA GLY A 21 -6.25 15.48 14.51
C GLY A 21 -6.23 16.55 15.60
N ASP A 22 -6.91 16.29 16.72
CA ASP A 22 -7.06 17.24 17.84
C ASP A 22 -5.74 17.74 18.44
N LYS A 23 -4.68 16.92 18.36
CA LYS A 23 -3.34 17.22 18.91
C LYS A 23 -2.24 17.18 17.87
N VAL A 24 -2.43 16.41 16.81
CA VAL A 24 -1.42 16.14 15.79
C VAL A 24 -2.13 16.12 14.44
N THR A 25 -1.55 16.83 13.47
CA THR A 25 -1.90 16.66 12.06
C THR A 25 -1.03 15.57 11.47
N VAL A 26 -1.66 14.57 10.85
CA VAL A 26 -0.97 13.51 10.13
C VAL A 26 -0.94 13.88 8.65
N VAL A 27 0.25 13.83 8.04
CA VAL A 27 0.41 13.97 6.59
C VAL A 27 0.90 12.63 6.05
N GLN A 28 0.12 12.03 5.17
CA GLN A 28 0.39 10.73 4.56
C GLN A 28 0.75 10.94 3.10
N HIS A 29 1.90 10.41 2.68
CA HIS A 29 2.38 10.46 1.30
C HIS A 29 2.33 9.06 0.70
N PHE A 30 1.62 8.91 -0.41
CA PHE A 30 1.44 7.64 -1.09
C PHE A 30 2.23 7.62 -2.41
N PHE A 31 3.00 6.54 -2.57
CA PHE A 31 3.88 6.34 -3.71
C PHE A 31 3.52 5.06 -4.46
N ARG A 32 3.72 5.08 -5.78
CA ARG A 32 3.69 3.90 -6.62
C ARG A 32 5.09 3.58 -7.13
N ALA A 33 5.40 2.31 -7.28
CA ALA A 33 6.63 1.84 -7.91
C ALA A 33 6.40 0.46 -8.52
N ASP A 34 7.17 0.14 -9.56
CA ASP A 34 7.21 -1.23 -10.08
C ASP A 34 7.94 -2.13 -9.08
N VAL A 35 7.37 -3.31 -8.81
CA VAL A 35 8.06 -4.36 -8.05
C VAL A 35 8.93 -5.15 -9.03
N LEU A 36 10.25 -4.96 -8.92
CA LEU A 36 11.23 -5.61 -9.80
C LEU A 36 11.56 -7.04 -9.34
N ASP A 37 11.62 -7.23 -8.02
CA ASP A 37 11.83 -8.53 -7.39
C ASP A 37 11.22 -8.56 -5.99
N MET A 38 10.95 -9.76 -5.45
CA MET A 38 10.42 -9.93 -4.10
C MET A 38 10.90 -11.24 -3.47
N GLU A 39 11.64 -11.12 -2.38
CA GLU A 39 12.12 -12.22 -1.56
C GLU A 39 11.32 -12.30 -0.24
N LEU A 40 10.30 -13.17 -0.19
CA LEU A 40 9.38 -13.26 0.95
C LEU A 40 10.05 -13.64 2.28
N ASN A 41 11.21 -14.28 2.25
CA ASN A 41 11.98 -14.64 3.45
C ASN A 41 12.80 -13.47 4.01
N ARG A 42 12.91 -12.36 3.28
CA ARG A 42 13.62 -11.14 3.71
C ARG A 42 12.69 -10.10 4.32
N ARG A 43 11.41 -10.43 4.47
CA ARG A 43 10.43 -9.57 5.10
C ARG A 43 10.72 -9.48 6.60
N SER A 44 10.52 -8.30 7.17
CA SER A 44 10.72 -8.06 8.59
C SER A 44 9.69 -7.06 9.09
N GLY A 45 9.37 -7.13 10.37
CA GLY A 45 8.40 -6.24 11.00
C GLY A 45 7.81 -6.90 12.24
N PRO A 46 7.39 -6.11 13.24
CA PRO A 46 6.82 -6.65 14.47
C PRO A 46 5.61 -7.55 14.16
N GLU A 47 4.87 -7.28 13.08
CA GLU A 47 3.73 -8.08 12.66
C GLU A 47 4.11 -9.49 12.17
N LEU A 48 5.30 -9.66 11.60
CA LEU A 48 5.78 -10.95 11.11
C LEU A 48 6.44 -11.79 12.20
N ASP A 49 6.87 -11.14 13.28
CA ASP A 49 7.50 -11.78 14.43
C ASP A 49 6.46 -12.25 15.47
N ASP A 50 5.21 -11.78 15.37
CA ASP A 50 4.12 -12.12 16.28
C ASP A 50 3.18 -13.19 15.69
N PRO A 51 3.25 -14.44 16.17
CA PRO A 51 2.42 -15.53 15.65
C PRO A 51 0.94 -15.40 16.03
N ASP A 52 0.58 -14.55 17.00
CA ASP A 52 -0.78 -14.44 17.53
C ASP A 52 -1.68 -13.51 16.69
N ILE A 53 -1.10 -12.72 15.78
CA ILE A 53 -1.82 -11.77 14.93
C ILE A 53 -2.03 -12.25 13.48
N GLY A 54 -1.60 -13.49 13.18
CA GLY A 54 -1.93 -14.21 11.95
C GLY A 54 -0.87 -14.13 10.84
N ASP A 55 -1.22 -14.65 9.66
CA ASP A 55 -0.33 -14.71 8.50
C ASP A 55 -0.48 -13.47 7.62
N PHE A 56 0.64 -12.77 7.41
CA PHE A 56 0.71 -11.65 6.47
C PHE A 56 1.34 -12.17 5.19
N SER A 57 0.55 -12.53 4.18
CA SER A 57 1.05 -12.92 2.86
C SER A 57 0.64 -11.88 1.81
N PRO A 58 1.56 -11.44 0.93
CA PRO A 58 1.19 -10.51 -0.12
C PRO A 58 0.24 -11.19 -1.11
N VAL A 59 -0.81 -10.48 -1.50
CA VAL A 59 -1.76 -10.90 -2.53
C VAL A 59 -1.62 -10.03 -3.77
N ARG A 60 -1.71 -10.64 -4.94
CA ARG A 60 -1.77 -9.90 -6.21
C ARG A 60 -3.22 -9.59 -6.54
N VAL A 61 -3.51 -8.31 -6.73
CA VAL A 61 -4.85 -7.82 -7.06
C VAL A 61 -4.78 -7.17 -8.43
N VAL A 62 -5.76 -7.46 -9.29
CA VAL A 62 -5.90 -6.75 -10.57
C VAL A 62 -6.25 -5.30 -10.26
N VAL A 63 -5.56 -4.35 -10.87
CA VAL A 63 -5.79 -2.92 -10.64
C VAL A 63 -6.98 -2.47 -11.49
N ASP A 64 -8.18 -2.83 -11.05
CA ASP A 64 -9.45 -2.37 -11.62
C ASP A 64 -10.40 -1.88 -10.52
N ALA A 65 -11.39 -1.06 -10.91
CA ALA A 65 -12.29 -0.41 -9.95
C ALA A 65 -13.09 -1.41 -9.09
N SER A 66 -13.44 -2.59 -9.60
CA SER A 66 -14.16 -3.61 -8.84
C SER A 66 -13.28 -4.24 -7.77
N ALA A 67 -12.07 -4.65 -8.16
CA ALA A 67 -11.11 -5.25 -7.25
C ALA A 67 -10.67 -4.26 -6.16
N LEU A 68 -10.45 -2.99 -6.51
CA LEU A 68 -10.09 -1.93 -5.56
C LEU A 68 -11.21 -1.62 -4.56
N ARG A 69 -12.49 -1.68 -4.97
CA ARG A 69 -13.63 -1.52 -4.05
C ARG A 69 -13.75 -2.65 -3.03
N ALA A 70 -13.29 -3.84 -3.37
CA ALA A 70 -13.30 -4.98 -2.47
C ALA A 70 -12.18 -4.90 -1.42
N LEU A 71 -11.18 -4.04 -1.62
CA LEU A 71 -10.14 -3.79 -0.64
C LEU A 71 -10.62 -2.74 0.37
N GLU A 72 -10.61 -3.09 1.66
CA GLU A 72 -10.86 -2.17 2.78
C GLU A 72 -9.62 -1.30 3.04
N LEU A 73 -9.19 -0.53 2.04
CA LEU A 73 -7.99 0.30 2.16
C LEU A 73 -8.20 1.42 3.17
N HIS A 74 -7.16 1.68 3.94
CA HIS A 74 -7.10 2.79 4.89
C HIS A 74 -5.98 3.75 4.48
N PRO A 75 -6.23 5.08 4.43
CA PRO A 75 -7.52 5.72 4.66
C PRO A 75 -8.51 5.52 3.49
N PRO A 76 -9.83 5.65 3.68
CA PRO A 76 -10.84 5.44 2.62
C PRO A 76 -10.62 6.31 1.37
N GLU A 77 -10.05 7.50 1.54
CA GLU A 77 -9.67 8.42 0.48
C GLU A 77 -8.67 7.79 -0.51
N LEU A 78 -7.80 6.89 -0.03
CA LEU A 78 -6.91 6.13 -0.90
C LEU A 78 -7.71 5.22 -1.83
N ALA A 79 -8.71 4.49 -1.31
CA ALA A 79 -9.57 3.64 -2.12
C ALA A 79 -10.32 4.44 -3.19
N ASN A 80 -10.86 5.60 -2.81
CA ASN A 80 -11.58 6.48 -3.74
C ASN A 80 -10.67 6.98 -4.85
N TYR A 81 -9.47 7.47 -4.51
CA TYR A 81 -8.49 7.92 -5.48
C TYR A 81 -8.12 6.82 -6.48
N LEU A 82 -7.81 5.62 -5.98
CA LEU A 82 -7.42 4.50 -6.85
C LEU A 82 -8.55 4.09 -7.80
N GLN A 83 -9.80 4.09 -7.34
CA GLN A 83 -10.95 3.79 -8.21
C GLN A 83 -11.12 4.80 -9.35
N GLU A 84 -10.79 6.06 -9.12
CA GLU A 84 -10.93 7.13 -10.12
C GLU A 84 -9.75 7.18 -11.11
N HIS A 85 -8.55 6.74 -10.70
CA HIS A 85 -7.32 7.03 -11.43
C HIS A 85 -6.54 5.79 -11.90
N ALA A 86 -6.73 4.62 -11.28
CA ALA A 86 -5.82 3.49 -11.46
C ALA A 86 -5.99 2.77 -12.81
N GLU A 87 -7.11 2.95 -13.52
CA GLU A 87 -7.28 2.45 -14.89
C GLU A 87 -6.20 2.98 -15.85
N ASN A 88 -5.63 4.15 -15.55
CA ASN A 88 -4.56 4.78 -16.34
C ASN A 88 -3.15 4.29 -15.97
N TRP A 89 -3.02 3.27 -15.11
CA TRP A 89 -1.71 2.77 -14.66
C TRP A 89 -1.21 1.57 -15.48
N GLY A 90 -2.04 1.03 -16.39
CA GLY A 90 -1.73 -0.15 -17.21
C GLY A 90 -1.18 0.11 -18.61
N THR A 91 -0.39 1.17 -18.82
CA THR A 91 0.27 1.47 -20.12
C THR A 91 1.77 1.29 -20.07
#